data_AF-A0A367M5T4-F1
#
_entry.id   AF-A0A367M5T4-F1
#
_cell.length_a   1.000
_cell.length_b   1.000
_cell.length_c   1.000
_cell.angle_alpha   90.00
_cell.angle_beta   90.00
_cell.angle_gamma   90.00
#
_symmetry.space_group_name_H-M   'P 1'
#
loop_
_entity.id
_entity.type
_entity.pdbx_description
1 polymer ?
#
loop_
_entity_poly.entity_id
_entity_poly.type
_entity_poly.pdbx_seq_one_letter_code
_entity_poly.pdbx_strand_id
1 'polypeptide(L)'
;MQVKRFFAADMRQAMKLVRDELGPDAAILGNRRVAGGIELTAALDYQAPPAPSKPNPALEVELRKTQARIAEARAELTERPAENQRKDRQLFAEEKPARPTLAESMTAAQAKPQAGGQTLEAMRFELNGLRELIEVQLGSIAWGQLQHQRPQQANLWRRLQRMGLPAELSKPLLERVAAVGDTRQAWR
;
A
#
# COMPACT_ATOMS: atom_id res chain seq x y z
N MET A 1 -1.20 -38.35 0.62
CA MET A 1 -1.56 -37.05 0.01
C MET A 1 -2.30 -37.30 -1.31
N GLN A 2 -3.61 -37.11 -1.31
CA GLN A 2 -4.44 -37.16 -2.54
C GLN A 2 -4.80 -35.73 -2.92
N VAL A 3 -4.48 -35.30 -4.15
CA VAL A 3 -4.81 -33.97 -4.67
C VAL A 3 -5.91 -34.10 -5.71
N LYS A 4 -7.01 -33.38 -5.55
CA LYS A 4 -8.14 -33.35 -6.48
C LYS A 4 -8.51 -31.91 -6.85
N ARG A 5 -9.02 -31.74 -8.08
CA ARG A 5 -9.51 -30.46 -8.61
C ARG A 5 -11.03 -30.49 -8.69
N PHE A 6 -11.68 -29.47 -8.15
CA PHE A 6 -13.13 -29.33 -8.08
C PHE A 6 -13.57 -28.12 -8.89
N PHE A 7 -14.54 -28.31 -9.78
CA PHE A 7 -15.12 -27.24 -10.59
C PHE A 7 -16.55 -26.97 -10.12
N ALA A 8 -16.89 -25.70 -9.92
CA ALA A 8 -18.25 -25.30 -9.57
C ALA A 8 -18.58 -23.90 -10.10
N ALA A 9 -19.87 -23.57 -10.16
CA ALA A 9 -20.32 -22.25 -10.60
C ALA A 9 -19.95 -21.13 -9.61
N ASP A 10 -19.90 -21.43 -8.31
CA ASP A 10 -19.61 -20.47 -7.24
C ASP A 10 -18.71 -21.08 -6.14
N MET A 11 -18.00 -20.22 -5.39
CA MET A 11 -17.12 -20.59 -4.28
C MET A 11 -17.80 -21.49 -3.25
N ARG A 12 -19.06 -21.20 -2.89
CA ARG A 12 -19.78 -22.02 -1.91
C ARG A 12 -20.03 -23.44 -2.41
N GLN A 13 -20.33 -23.59 -3.69
CA GLN A 13 -20.56 -24.90 -4.28
C GLN A 13 -19.27 -25.73 -4.35
N ALA A 14 -18.13 -25.12 -4.73
CA ALA A 14 -16.87 -25.86 -4.72
C ALA A 14 -16.45 -26.25 -3.30
N MET A 15 -16.62 -25.38 -2.30
CA MET A 15 -16.33 -25.73 -0.91
C MET A 15 -17.23 -26.85 -0.38
N LYS A 16 -18.50 -26.92 -0.84
CA LYS A 16 -19.40 -28.04 -0.53
C LYS A 16 -18.90 -29.33 -1.17
N LEU A 17 -18.53 -29.31 -2.45
CA LEU A 17 -17.97 -30.48 -3.16
C LEU A 17 -16.68 -30.99 -2.50
N VAL A 18 -15.78 -30.08 -2.13
CA VAL A 18 -14.55 -30.41 -1.39
C VAL A 18 -14.90 -31.08 -0.06
N ARG A 19 -15.88 -30.56 0.68
CA ARG A 19 -16.30 -31.13 1.97
C ARG A 19 -16.99 -32.49 1.83
N ASP A 20 -17.84 -32.65 0.82
CA ASP A 20 -18.58 -33.90 0.59
C ASP A 20 -17.62 -35.03 0.17
N GLU A 21 -16.53 -34.72 -0.53
CA GLU A 21 -15.61 -35.73 -1.07
C GLU A 21 -14.32 -35.94 -0.28
N LEU A 22 -13.72 -34.87 0.26
CA LEU A 22 -12.48 -34.92 1.04
C LEU A 22 -12.71 -34.69 2.54
N GLY A 23 -13.92 -34.35 2.96
CA GLY A 23 -14.23 -34.07 4.35
C GLY A 23 -13.87 -32.64 4.81
N PRO A 24 -14.15 -32.31 6.08
CA PRO A 24 -13.93 -30.97 6.63
C PRO A 24 -12.44 -30.60 6.77
N ASP A 25 -11.55 -31.58 6.77
CA ASP A 25 -10.11 -31.39 7.04
C ASP A 25 -9.27 -31.21 5.77
N ALA A 26 -9.91 -31.04 4.61
CA ALA A 26 -9.22 -30.84 3.34
C ALA A 26 -8.47 -29.49 3.29
N ALA A 27 -7.21 -29.52 2.88
CA ALA A 27 -6.40 -28.32 2.67
C ALA A 27 -6.57 -27.81 1.24
N ILE A 28 -6.86 -26.51 1.08
CA ILE A 28 -6.94 -25.87 -0.23
C ILE A 28 -5.54 -25.40 -0.67
N LEU A 29 -5.04 -25.96 -1.77
CA LEU A 29 -3.72 -25.65 -2.34
C LEU A 29 -3.78 -24.50 -3.35
N GLY A 30 -4.90 -24.31 -4.03
CA GLY A 30 -5.03 -23.29 -5.06
C GLY A 30 -6.48 -22.95 -5.41
N ASN A 31 -6.69 -21.71 -5.84
CA ASN A 31 -7.98 -21.18 -6.28
C ASN A 31 -7.79 -20.48 -7.63
N ARG A 32 -8.55 -20.90 -8.65
CA ARG A 32 -8.54 -20.29 -9.98
C ARG A 32 -9.96 -19.98 -10.43
N ARG A 33 -10.18 -18.77 -10.96
CA ARG A 33 -11.44 -18.40 -11.64
C ARG A 33 -11.37 -18.79 -13.11
N VAL A 34 -12.41 -19.45 -13.62
CA VAL A 34 -12.53 -19.91 -15.01
C VAL A 34 -13.81 -19.39 -15.63
N ALA A 35 -13.93 -19.40 -16.97
CA ALA A 35 -15.07 -18.80 -17.69
C ALA A 35 -16.45 -19.39 -17.30
N GLY A 36 -16.47 -20.56 -16.64
CA GLY A 36 -17.68 -21.22 -16.13
C GLY A 36 -17.81 -21.26 -14.60
N GLY A 37 -17.01 -20.50 -13.86
CA GLY A 37 -17.07 -20.44 -12.39
C GLY A 37 -15.68 -20.47 -11.75
N ILE A 38 -15.48 -21.40 -10.84
CA ILE A 38 -14.24 -21.53 -10.05
C ILE A 38 -13.73 -22.96 -10.03
N GLU A 39 -12.41 -23.05 -9.92
CA GLU A 39 -11.65 -24.27 -9.81
C GLU A 39 -10.87 -24.25 -8.50
N LEU A 40 -11.14 -25.21 -7.61
CA LEU A 40 -10.40 -25.42 -6.37
C LEU A 40 -9.52 -26.65 -6.46
N THR A 41 -8.24 -26.51 -6.16
CA THR A 41 -7.33 -27.63 -5.95
C THR A 41 -7.24 -27.88 -4.45
N ALA A 42 -7.68 -29.05 -4.00
CA ALA A 42 -7.68 -29.44 -2.59
C ALA A 42 -6.94 -30.76 -2.39
N ALA A 43 -6.37 -30.95 -1.20
CA ALA A 43 -5.68 -32.17 -0.81
C ALA A 43 -6.05 -32.65 0.59
N LEU A 44 -6.13 -33.97 0.75
CA LEU A 44 -6.21 -34.62 2.06
C LEU A 44 -4.79 -34.88 2.61
N ASP A 45 -4.62 -34.70 3.92
CA ASP A 45 -3.36 -34.90 4.65
C ASP A 45 -2.23 -33.98 4.19
N TYR A 46 -2.53 -32.70 3.97
CA TYR A 46 -1.47 -31.70 3.82
C TYR A 46 -0.85 -31.43 5.18
N GLN A 47 0.22 -32.16 5.49
CA GLN A 47 1.09 -31.80 6.59
C GLN A 47 2.02 -30.68 6.12
N ALA A 48 1.81 -29.47 6.65
CA ALA A 48 2.71 -28.36 6.39
C ALA A 48 4.14 -28.80 6.73
N PRO A 49 5.12 -28.59 5.82
CA PRO A 49 6.49 -28.95 6.14
C PRO A 49 6.91 -28.21 7.40
N PRO A 50 7.58 -28.89 8.36
CA PRO A 50 8.08 -28.22 9.54
C PRO A 50 8.97 -27.06 9.11
N ALA A 51 8.75 -25.89 9.70
CA ALA A 51 9.60 -24.73 9.44
C ALA A 51 11.07 -25.16 9.60
N PRO A 52 11.97 -24.79 8.67
CA PRO A 52 13.37 -25.19 8.77
C PRO A 52 13.93 -24.60 10.06
N SER A 53 14.12 -25.48 11.07
CA SER A 53 14.53 -25.11 12.43
C SER A 53 16.01 -24.74 12.52
N LYS A 54 16.78 -24.97 11.43
CA LYS A 54 18.20 -24.66 11.37
C LYS A 54 18.43 -23.54 10.36
N PRO A 55 18.86 -22.35 10.81
CA PRO A 55 19.38 -21.33 9.92
C PRO A 55 20.51 -21.93 9.08
N ASN A 56 20.44 -21.75 7.78
CA ASN A 56 21.52 -22.18 6.89
C ASN A 56 22.66 -21.14 7.00
N PRO A 57 23.85 -21.50 7.52
CA PRO A 57 24.92 -20.53 7.76
C PRO A 57 25.39 -19.85 6.46
N ALA A 58 25.26 -20.51 5.30
CA ALA A 58 25.57 -19.91 4.01
C ALA A 58 24.61 -18.75 3.66
N LEU A 59 23.32 -18.92 3.96
CA LEU A 59 22.31 -17.87 3.72
C LEU A 59 22.46 -16.71 4.71
N GLU A 60 22.93 -16.96 5.92
CA GLU A 60 23.21 -15.89 6.90
C GLU A 60 24.37 -14.99 6.46
N VAL A 61 25.42 -15.57 5.90
CA VAL A 61 26.55 -14.80 5.35
C VAL A 61 26.10 -13.94 4.18
N GLU A 62 25.27 -14.49 3.28
CA GLU A 62 24.72 -13.76 2.14
C GLU A 62 23.75 -12.66 2.57
N LEU A 63 22.91 -12.93 3.57
CA LEU A 63 22.01 -11.95 4.16
C LEU A 63 22.80 -10.80 4.80
N ARG A 64 23.86 -11.10 5.56
CA ARG A 64 24.72 -10.08 6.19
C ARG A 64 25.43 -9.21 5.15
N LYS A 65 25.91 -9.82 4.06
CA LYS A 65 26.51 -9.09 2.92
C LYS A 65 25.49 -8.17 2.24
N THR A 66 24.26 -8.65 2.08
CA THR A 66 23.16 -7.88 1.47
C THR A 66 22.75 -6.73 2.38
N GLN A 67 22.63 -6.97 3.69
CA GLN A 67 22.31 -5.93 4.68
C GLN A 67 23.40 -4.84 4.73
N ALA A 68 24.67 -5.21 4.67
CA ALA A 68 25.78 -4.25 4.63
C ALA A 68 25.71 -3.35 3.37
N ARG A 69 25.45 -3.93 2.19
CA ARG A 69 25.28 -3.16 0.94
C ARG A 69 24.09 -2.22 0.99
N ILE A 70 22.98 -2.64 1.60
CA ILE A 70 21.79 -1.79 1.77
C ILE A 70 22.10 -0.63 2.74
N ALA A 71 22.82 -0.89 3.82
CA ALA A 71 23.21 0.15 4.78
C ALA A 71 24.14 1.18 4.14
N GLU A 72 25.12 0.73 3.36
CA GLU A 72 26.06 1.59 2.61
C GLU A 72 25.33 2.45 1.57
N ALA A 73 24.49 1.85 0.73
CA ALA A 73 23.69 2.59 -0.26
C ALA A 73 22.76 3.63 0.41
N ARG A 74 22.21 3.32 1.59
CA ARG A 74 21.40 4.27 2.37
C ARG A 74 22.23 5.41 2.95
N ALA A 75 23.45 5.15 3.41
CA ALA A 75 24.37 6.18 3.86
C ALA A 75 24.74 7.11 2.71
N GLU A 76 25.11 6.57 1.55
CA GLU A 76 25.41 7.35 0.33
C GLU A 76 24.21 8.21 -0.12
N LEU A 77 22.99 7.67 -0.08
CA LEU A 77 21.77 8.42 -0.40
C LEU A 77 21.51 9.57 0.59
N THR A 78 21.89 9.40 1.85
CA THR A 78 21.69 10.40 2.91
C THR A 78 22.78 11.46 2.87
N GLU A 79 24.03 11.08 2.55
CA GLU A 79 25.17 11.99 2.48
C GLU A 79 25.34 12.70 1.13
N ARG A 80 24.51 12.38 0.12
CA ARG A 80 24.48 13.12 -1.15
C ARG A 80 24.26 14.61 -0.87
N PRO A 81 25.24 15.48 -1.16
CA PRO A 81 25.12 16.91 -0.88
C PRO A 81 24.00 17.52 -1.73
N ALA A 82 23.31 18.51 -1.15
CA ALA A 82 22.18 19.23 -1.76
C ALA A 82 22.49 19.89 -3.12
N GLU A 83 23.76 19.89 -3.55
CA GLU A 83 24.22 20.42 -4.83
C GLU A 83 23.71 19.59 -6.02
N ASN A 84 23.65 18.26 -5.91
CA ASN A 84 23.06 17.41 -6.94
C ASN A 84 21.53 17.56 -7.02
N GLN A 85 20.84 17.79 -5.89
CA GLN A 85 19.40 18.10 -5.91
C GLN A 85 19.09 19.44 -6.59
N ARG A 86 19.98 20.43 -6.50
CA ARG A 86 19.82 21.71 -7.22
C ARG A 86 20.03 21.54 -8.73
N LYS A 87 20.97 20.69 -9.13
CA LYS A 87 21.27 20.40 -10.54
C LYS A 87 20.12 19.61 -11.20
N ASP A 88 19.55 18.63 -10.50
CA ASP A 88 18.32 17.94 -10.91
C ASP A 88 17.12 18.89 -10.98
N ARG A 89 16.98 19.82 -10.03
CA ARG A 89 15.86 20.79 -10.02
C ARG A 89 15.96 21.86 -11.11
N GLN A 90 17.16 22.22 -11.54
CA GLN A 90 17.38 23.20 -12.62
C GLN A 90 17.03 22.65 -14.01
N LEU A 91 17.12 21.33 -14.22
CA LEU A 91 16.70 20.70 -15.47
C LEU A 91 15.18 20.69 -15.68
N PHE A 92 14.38 20.90 -14.63
CA PHE A 92 12.91 20.90 -14.67
C PHE A 92 12.27 22.27 -14.36
N ALA A 93 13.07 23.35 -14.26
CA ALA A 93 12.60 24.66 -13.77
C ALA A 93 12.66 25.80 -14.80
N GLU A 94 12.60 25.50 -16.10
CA GLU A 94 12.34 26.51 -17.14
C GLU A 94 11.15 26.10 -18.01
N GLU A 95 9.94 26.21 -17.47
CA GLU A 95 8.81 26.62 -18.31
C GLU A 95 7.76 27.34 -17.46
N LYS A 96 7.86 28.67 -17.46
CA LYS A 96 6.90 29.58 -16.84
C LYS A 96 6.01 30.12 -17.97
N PRO A 97 4.77 29.64 -18.16
CA PRO A 97 3.90 30.26 -19.13
C PRO A 97 3.42 31.61 -18.57
N ALA A 98 3.79 32.67 -19.28
CA ALA A 98 3.27 34.01 -19.11
C ALA A 98 1.74 33.99 -19.24
N ARG A 99 1.04 34.62 -18.29
CA ARG A 99 -0.40 34.91 -18.39
C ARG A 99 -0.60 36.03 -19.41
N PRO A 100 -1.36 35.84 -20.51
CA PRO A 100 -1.96 36.96 -21.19
C PRO A 100 -3.20 37.41 -20.40
N THR A 101 -3.27 38.71 -20.16
CA THR A 101 -4.46 39.41 -19.66
C THR A 101 -5.59 39.30 -20.69
N LEU A 102 -6.74 38.77 -20.28
CA LEU A 102 -7.98 38.84 -21.03
C LEU A 102 -9.07 39.39 -20.10
N ALA A 103 -9.19 40.71 -20.08
CA ALA A 103 -10.49 41.34 -19.89
C ALA A 103 -11.24 41.26 -21.23
N GLU A 104 -12.57 41.19 -21.14
CA GLU A 104 -13.56 41.11 -22.23
C GLU A 104 -13.86 39.70 -22.76
N SER A 105 -14.93 39.10 -22.23
CA SER A 105 -16.21 39.00 -22.95
C SER A 105 -17.15 38.04 -22.22
N MET A 106 -18.17 38.60 -21.56
CA MET A 106 -19.34 37.86 -21.13
C MET A 106 -20.25 37.66 -22.34
N THR A 107 -20.35 36.44 -22.85
CA THR A 107 -21.52 35.97 -23.64
C THR A 107 -21.67 34.46 -23.51
N ALA A 108 -22.82 34.07 -22.96
CA ALA A 108 -23.58 32.83 -23.12
C ALA A 108 -22.86 31.56 -23.64
N ALA A 109 -22.83 30.51 -22.81
CA ALA A 109 -23.52 29.23 -23.05
C ALA A 109 -22.97 28.11 -22.13
N GLN A 110 -23.88 27.24 -21.71
CA GLN A 110 -23.76 26.06 -20.87
C GLN A 110 -22.48 25.21 -21.09
N ALA A 111 -21.77 24.85 -20.00
CA ALA A 111 -20.88 23.69 -19.96
C ALA A 111 -20.56 23.23 -18.52
N LYS A 112 -20.44 21.91 -18.36
CA LYS A 112 -20.37 21.10 -17.13
C LYS A 112 -19.17 21.43 -16.20
N PRO A 113 -19.28 21.26 -14.87
CA PRO A 113 -18.15 21.36 -13.96
C PRO A 113 -17.32 20.06 -13.98
N GLN A 114 -16.35 19.93 -14.90
CA GLN A 114 -15.45 18.75 -14.94
C GLN A 114 -13.94 19.09 -14.96
N ALA A 115 -13.55 20.36 -14.84
CA ALA A 115 -12.13 20.73 -14.86
C ALA A 115 -11.44 20.64 -13.48
N GLY A 116 -12.11 21.05 -12.39
CA GLY A 116 -11.50 21.03 -11.05
C GLY A 116 -11.28 19.63 -10.47
N GLY A 117 -12.15 18.67 -10.82
CA GLY A 117 -12.04 17.29 -10.37
C GLY A 117 -10.81 16.58 -10.90
N GLN A 118 -10.41 16.84 -12.14
CA GLN A 118 -9.25 16.20 -12.77
C GLN A 118 -7.93 16.70 -12.17
N THR A 119 -7.82 18.00 -11.86
CA THR A 119 -6.64 18.55 -11.19
C THR A 119 -6.55 18.07 -9.74
N LEU A 120 -7.68 17.97 -9.03
CA LEU A 120 -7.73 17.39 -7.69
C LEU A 120 -7.38 15.90 -7.68
N GLU A 121 -7.83 15.15 -8.70
CA GLU A 121 -7.51 13.72 -8.81
C GLU A 121 -6.04 13.50 -9.19
N ALA A 122 -5.45 14.37 -10.03
CA ALA A 122 -4.02 14.37 -10.33
C ALA A 122 -3.18 14.68 -9.09
N MET A 123 -3.53 15.74 -8.34
CA MET A 123 -2.88 16.07 -7.07
C MET A 123 -3.04 14.93 -6.05
N ARG A 124 -4.19 14.25 -6.03
CA ARG A 124 -4.44 13.08 -5.17
C ARG A 124 -3.59 11.87 -5.57
N PHE A 125 -3.37 11.67 -6.86
CA PHE A 125 -2.49 10.63 -7.37
C PHE A 125 -1.03 10.90 -6.97
N GLU A 126 -0.59 12.16 -7.07
CA GLU A 126 0.75 12.58 -6.62
C GLU A 126 0.92 12.43 -5.10
N LEU A 127 -0.08 12.81 -4.31
CA LEU A 127 -0.06 12.61 -2.85
C LEU A 127 -0.06 11.13 -2.46
N ASN A 128 -0.76 10.27 -3.20
CA ASN A 128 -0.72 8.82 -3.00
C ASN A 128 0.66 8.24 -3.38
N GLY A 129 1.29 8.74 -4.44
CA GLY A 129 2.66 8.36 -4.80
C GLY A 129 3.69 8.78 -3.75
N LEU A 130 3.56 9.99 -3.19
CA LEU A 130 4.39 10.44 -2.06
C LEU A 130 4.17 9.58 -0.82
N ARG A 131 2.91 9.15 -0.57
CA ARG A 131 2.58 8.24 0.51
C ARG A 131 3.20 6.86 0.32
N GLU A 132 3.18 6.32 -0.89
CA GLU A 132 3.77 5.01 -1.22
C GLU A 132 5.30 5.05 -1.03
N LEU A 133 5.95 6.14 -1.42
CA LEU A 133 7.38 6.35 -1.16
C LEU A 133 7.69 6.48 0.34
N ILE A 134 6.83 7.17 1.11
CA ILE A 134 6.98 7.26 2.56
C ILE A 134 6.71 5.90 3.23
N GLU A 135 5.77 5.11 2.74
CA GLU A 135 5.51 3.72 3.18
C GLU A 135 6.73 2.81 2.91
N VAL A 136 7.42 2.98 1.78
CA VAL A 136 8.67 2.26 1.44
C VAL A 136 9.85 2.72 2.33
N GLN A 137 9.94 4.01 2.65
CA GLN A 137 11.03 4.59 3.45
C GLN A 137 10.89 4.34 4.96
N LEU A 138 9.66 4.34 5.51
CA LEU A 138 9.41 4.12 6.95
C LEU A 138 9.53 2.64 7.38
N GLY A 139 9.66 1.71 6.42
CA GLY A 139 9.82 0.30 6.70
C GLY A 139 8.51 -0.37 7.14
N SER A 140 8.12 -1.41 6.41
CA SER A 140 6.91 -2.22 6.65
C SER A 140 6.78 -2.77 8.08
N ILE A 141 7.90 -2.88 8.83
CA ILE A 141 7.94 -3.41 10.19
C ILE A 141 7.44 -2.38 11.22
N ALA A 142 7.89 -1.13 11.15
CA ALA A 142 7.47 -0.08 12.09
C ALA A 142 6.01 0.36 11.84
N TRP A 143 5.60 0.36 10.56
CA TRP A 143 4.23 0.66 10.17
C TRP A 143 3.25 -0.46 10.58
N GLY A 144 3.63 -1.71 10.34
CA GLY A 144 2.86 -2.88 10.77
C GLY A 144 2.66 -2.87 12.28
N GLN A 145 3.70 -2.65 13.07
CA GLN A 145 3.61 -2.62 14.53
C GLN A 145 2.72 -1.48 15.04
N LEU A 146 2.76 -0.30 14.42
CA LEU A 146 1.87 0.82 14.76
C LEU A 146 0.40 0.51 14.43
N GLN A 147 0.12 -0.17 13.32
CA GLN A 147 -1.23 -0.61 12.97
C GLN A 147 -1.80 -1.62 13.97
N HIS A 148 -0.96 -2.53 14.47
CA HIS A 148 -1.37 -3.55 15.45
C HIS A 148 -1.50 -2.99 16.87
N GLN A 149 -0.61 -2.07 17.29
CA GLN A 149 -0.66 -1.49 18.64
C GLN A 149 -1.65 -0.33 18.78
N ARG A 150 -1.89 0.44 17.71
CA ARG A 150 -2.70 1.67 17.74
C ARG A 150 -3.61 1.77 16.50
N PRO A 151 -4.56 0.84 16.29
CA PRO A 151 -5.41 0.82 15.09
C PRO A 151 -6.26 2.10 14.93
N GLN A 152 -6.63 2.75 16.04
CA GLN A 152 -7.41 4.00 16.01
C GLN A 152 -6.60 5.19 15.46
N GLN A 153 -5.34 5.33 15.87
CA GLN A 153 -4.42 6.36 15.36
C GLN A 153 -4.15 6.15 13.86
N ALA A 154 -4.00 4.89 13.43
CA ALA A 154 -3.83 4.55 12.02
C ALA A 154 -5.08 4.85 11.16
N ASN A 155 -6.29 4.70 11.71
CA ASN A 155 -7.53 5.11 11.04
C ASN A 155 -7.65 6.63 10.93
N LEU A 156 -7.33 7.34 12.03
CA LEU A 156 -7.34 8.80 12.09
C LEU A 156 -6.38 9.40 11.06
N TRP A 157 -5.13 8.92 11.03
CA TRP A 157 -4.12 9.33 10.07
C TRP A 157 -4.56 9.11 8.62
N ARG A 158 -5.12 7.93 8.29
CA ARG A 158 -5.65 7.64 6.94
C ARG A 158 -6.78 8.58 6.56
N ARG A 159 -7.59 9.03 7.54
CA ARG A 159 -8.67 9.98 7.30
C ARG A 159 -8.13 11.38 7.07
N LEU A 160 -7.14 11.82 7.84
CA LEU A 160 -6.44 13.10 7.64
C LEU A 160 -5.80 13.17 6.25
N GLN A 161 -5.11 12.10 5.84
CA GLN A 161 -4.50 12.02 4.51
C GLN A 161 -5.54 12.00 3.37
N ARG A 162 -6.67 11.32 3.55
CA ARG A 162 -7.77 11.37 2.56
C ARG A 162 -8.36 12.76 2.40
N MET A 163 -8.24 13.63 3.40
CA MET A 163 -8.61 15.04 3.30
C MET A 163 -7.49 15.91 2.70
N GLY A 164 -6.37 15.32 2.29
CA GLY A 164 -5.24 16.03 1.69
C GLY A 164 -4.30 16.68 2.70
N LEU A 165 -4.39 16.33 3.99
CA LEU A 165 -3.47 16.89 5.00
C LEU A 165 -2.08 16.24 4.85
N PRO A 166 -1.01 17.05 4.74
CA PRO A 166 0.35 16.54 4.66
C PRO A 166 0.78 15.85 5.96
N ALA A 167 1.70 14.89 5.84
CA ALA A 167 2.15 14.05 6.95
C ALA A 167 2.77 14.87 8.11
N GLU A 168 3.43 15.98 7.80
CA GLU A 168 4.07 16.88 8.76
C GLU A 168 3.06 17.58 9.67
N LEU A 169 1.85 17.87 9.18
CA LEU A 169 0.76 18.41 10.00
C LEU A 169 -0.02 17.30 10.72
N SER A 170 0.00 16.10 10.16
CA SER A 170 -0.74 14.95 10.70
C SER A 170 -0.11 14.40 11.97
N LYS A 171 1.23 14.35 12.06
CA LYS A 171 1.99 13.89 13.23
C LYS A 171 1.66 14.66 14.53
N PRO A 172 1.77 16.00 14.59
CA PRO A 172 1.48 16.76 15.81
C PRO A 172 0.01 16.70 16.22
N LEU A 173 -0.91 16.54 15.25
CA LEU A 173 -2.33 16.32 15.54
C LEU A 173 -2.57 14.93 16.16
N LEU A 174 -1.89 13.90 15.66
CA LEU A 174 -1.96 12.56 16.23
C LEU A 174 -1.39 12.49 17.65
N GLU A 175 -0.31 13.21 17.94
CA GLU A 175 0.29 13.27 19.27
C GLU A 175 -0.64 13.94 20.28
N ARG A 176 -1.32 15.02 19.89
CA ARG A 176 -2.32 15.70 20.74
C ARG A 176 -3.52 14.81 21.05
N VAL A 177 -3.88 13.96 20.11
CA VAL A 177 -5.04 13.07 20.21
C VAL A 177 -4.64 11.67 20.70
N ALA A 178 -3.35 11.43 20.95
CA ALA A 178 -2.83 10.13 21.35
C ALA A 178 -3.42 9.59 22.67
N ALA A 179 -3.87 10.49 23.55
CA ALA A 179 -4.52 10.16 24.82
C ALA A 179 -6.01 9.80 24.69
N VAL A 180 -6.63 10.04 23.52
CA VAL A 180 -8.05 9.78 23.29
C VAL A 180 -8.23 8.39 22.69
N GLY A 181 -8.77 7.46 23.49
CA GLY A 181 -8.97 6.07 23.09
C GLY A 181 -10.09 5.85 22.07
N ASP A 182 -11.03 6.78 21.95
CA ASP A 182 -12.16 6.68 21.02
C ASP A 182 -11.89 7.48 19.73
N THR A 183 -11.97 6.81 18.58
CA THR A 183 -11.78 7.43 17.25
C THR A 183 -12.79 8.53 16.95
N ARG A 184 -14.01 8.40 17.48
CA ARG A 184 -15.08 9.35 17.21
C ARG A 184 -14.90 10.65 18.01
N GLN A 185 -14.33 10.54 19.22
CA GLN A 185 -13.94 11.68 20.05
C GLN A 185 -12.63 12.30 19.56
N ALA A 186 -11.67 11.47 19.11
CA ALA A 186 -10.41 11.90 18.52
C ALA A 186 -10.58 12.76 17.24
N TRP A 187 -11.74 12.68 16.60
CA TRP A 187 -12.08 13.44 15.40
C TRP A 187 -12.85 14.74 15.67
N ARG A 188 -13.36 14.91 16.89
CA ARG A 188 -14.08 16.12 17.31
C ARG A 188 -13.10 17.14 17.87
#